data_AF-A0A9D8PCC9-F1
#
_entry.id   AF-A0A9D8PCC9-F1
#
_cell.length_a   1.000
_cell.length_b   1.000
_cell.length_c   1.000
_cell.angle_alpha   90.00
_cell.angle_beta   90.00
_cell.angle_gamma   90.00
#
_symmetry.space_group_name_H-M   'P 1'
#
loop_
_entity.id
_entity.type
_entity.pdbx_description
1 polymer ?
#
loop_
_entity_poly.entity_id
_entity_poly.type
_entity_poly.pdbx_seq_one_letter_code
_entity_poly.pdbx_strand_id
1 'polypeptide(L)'
;MRRIYLDRRVWRDSRDNWVSFESDPKLQITKTNIYGRCVPCIANLYQQLQEGKEAIELKEAYHCWKVVAVLKDKEECLEVLEQYEERFLEGHYVKGKFGSSQPSATSKVLMFHVEEEAERNRLFEELHACVQKVNPEAKVFYQRACANLYYDLLGDWRDWKEVTKIKNPAIRPMLIERIKKLLYWEKEG
;
A
#
# COMPACT_ATOMS: atom_id res chain seq x y z
N MET A 1 6.62 -0.12 26.65
CA MET A 1 5.43 -0.04 25.78
C MET A 1 5.89 0.30 24.37
N ARG A 2 5.75 -0.64 23.43
CA ARG A 2 5.78 -0.28 22.00
C ARG A 2 4.43 0.34 21.65
N ARG A 3 4.43 1.36 20.79
CA ARG A 3 3.23 2.01 20.25
C ARG A 3 3.37 2.09 18.74
N ILE A 4 2.23 2.13 18.05
CA ILE A 4 2.16 2.55 16.66
C ILE A 4 2.10 4.08 16.67
N TYR A 5 3.06 4.69 16.00
CA TYR A 5 3.15 6.14 15.86
C TYR A 5 2.53 6.56 14.55
N LEU A 6 1.70 7.59 14.60
CA LEU A 6 1.04 8.15 13.43
C LEU A 6 1.78 9.40 12.94
N ASP A 7 1.78 9.62 11.63
CA ASP A 7 2.23 10.87 11.03
C ASP A 7 1.42 12.06 11.59
N ARG A 8 2.08 13.21 11.81
CA ARG A 8 1.43 14.42 12.36
C ARG A 8 0.25 14.91 11.52
N ARG A 9 0.16 14.50 10.26
CA ARG A 9 -0.99 14.76 9.37
C ARG A 9 -2.31 14.22 9.89
N VAL A 10 -2.34 13.27 10.83
CA VAL A 10 -3.58 12.86 11.52
C VAL A 10 -4.37 14.05 12.06
N TRP A 11 -3.68 15.09 12.53
CA TRP A 11 -4.27 16.19 13.26
C TRP A 11 -4.46 17.45 12.40
N ARG A 12 -4.27 17.34 11.08
CA ARG A 12 -4.42 18.46 10.14
C ARG A 12 -5.55 18.13 9.18
N ASP A 13 -6.40 19.11 8.86
CA ASP A 13 -7.24 19.12 7.67
C ASP A 13 -6.35 19.29 6.42
N SER A 14 -5.45 18.32 6.19
CA SER A 14 -4.64 18.30 4.99
C SER A 14 -5.47 17.80 3.82
N ARG A 15 -5.26 18.41 2.64
CA ARG A 15 -5.77 17.89 1.36
C ARG A 15 -5.34 16.43 1.09
N ASP A 16 -4.27 15.98 1.76
CA ASP A 16 -3.85 14.58 1.79
C ASP A 16 -4.75 13.75 2.71
N ASN A 17 -5.54 12.88 2.11
CA ASN A 17 -6.43 11.94 2.78
C ASN A 17 -5.71 10.71 3.37
N TRP A 18 -4.37 10.66 3.31
CA TRP A 18 -3.58 9.51 3.75
C TRP A 18 -2.70 9.84 4.96
N VAL A 19 -2.81 9.02 5.99
CA VAL A 19 -1.98 9.05 7.19
C VAL A 19 -1.06 7.83 7.17
N SER A 20 0.24 8.03 7.38
CA SER A 20 1.19 6.93 7.58
C SER A 20 1.32 6.57 9.06
N PHE A 21 1.63 5.31 9.35
CA PHE A 21 1.90 4.83 10.71
C PHE A 21 3.07 3.83 10.73
N GLU A 22 3.76 3.72 11.87
CA GLU A 22 4.90 2.81 12.05
C GLU A 22 5.17 2.52 13.54
N SER A 23 5.76 1.39 13.86
CA SER A 23 6.27 1.10 15.22
C SER A 23 7.50 1.94 15.62
N ASP A 24 8.01 2.78 14.71
CA ASP A 24 9.09 3.74 14.94
C ASP A 24 8.53 5.18 14.99
N PRO A 25 8.83 5.97 16.03
CA PRO A 25 8.28 7.32 16.22
C PRO A 25 8.69 8.35 15.16
N LYS A 26 9.74 8.08 14.38
CA LYS A 26 10.24 8.95 13.32
C LYS A 26 9.80 8.49 11.92
N LEU A 27 9.05 7.38 11.83
CA LEU A 27 8.64 6.74 10.58
C LEU A 27 9.83 6.45 9.66
N GLN A 28 10.96 6.00 10.23
CA GLN A 28 12.24 5.90 9.51
C GLN A 28 12.16 4.89 8.37
N ILE A 29 11.56 3.73 8.59
CA ILE A 29 11.49 2.67 7.58
C ILE A 29 10.53 3.06 6.47
N THR A 30 9.40 3.68 6.78
CA THR A 30 8.48 4.18 5.76
C THR A 30 9.18 5.18 4.83
N LYS A 31 9.91 6.15 5.39
CA LYS A 31 10.65 7.15 4.60
C LYS A 31 11.76 6.50 3.77
N THR A 32 12.54 5.61 4.37
CA THR A 32 13.60 4.86 3.69
C THR A 32 13.05 4.02 2.54
N ASN A 33 11.93 3.32 2.74
CA ASN A 33 11.31 2.49 1.73
C ASN A 33 10.81 3.31 0.53
N ILE A 34 10.28 4.51 0.73
CA ILE A 34 9.80 5.35 -0.39
C ILE A 34 10.91 5.60 -1.40
N TYR A 35 12.07 6.09 -0.95
CA TYR A 35 13.17 6.45 -1.85
C TYR A 35 14.09 5.27 -2.17
N GLY A 36 14.24 4.31 -1.25
CA GLY A 36 15.11 3.15 -1.42
C GLY A 36 14.48 1.97 -2.14
N ARG A 37 13.14 1.86 -2.18
CA ARG A 37 12.44 0.73 -2.81
C ARG A 37 11.36 1.17 -3.79
N CYS A 38 10.40 2.00 -3.35
CA CYS A 38 9.24 2.34 -4.17
C CYS A 38 9.62 3.14 -5.42
N VAL A 39 10.42 4.20 -5.27
CA VAL A 39 10.88 5.02 -6.41
C VAL A 39 11.70 4.19 -7.42
N PRO A 40 12.73 3.42 -7.01
CA PRO A 40 13.43 2.51 -7.92
C PRO A 40 12.52 1.49 -8.61
N CYS A 41 11.55 0.93 -7.89
CA CYS A 41 10.61 -0.03 -8.45
C CYS A 41 9.73 0.58 -9.55
N ILE A 42 9.23 1.81 -9.33
CA ILE A 42 8.42 2.54 -10.32
C ILE A 42 9.28 2.97 -11.52
N ALA A 43 10.53 3.40 -11.28
CA ALA A 43 11.48 3.74 -12.33
C ALA A 43 11.82 2.52 -13.21
N ASN A 44 11.97 1.33 -12.61
CA ASN A 44 12.17 0.08 -13.34
C ASN A 44 10.97 -0.27 -14.24
N LEU A 45 9.73 -0.05 -13.78
CA LEU A 45 8.55 -0.19 -14.64
C LEU A 45 8.58 0.84 -15.79
N TYR A 46 8.86 2.09 -15.48
CA TYR A 46 8.93 3.17 -16.47
C TYR A 46 9.91 2.84 -17.60
N GLN A 47 11.12 2.42 -17.25
CA GLN A 47 12.14 2.02 -18.21
C GLN A 47 11.68 0.85 -19.09
N GLN A 48 11.14 -0.22 -18.51
CA GLN A 48 10.66 -1.38 -19.27
C GLN A 48 9.52 -1.02 -20.25
N LEU A 49 8.66 -0.07 -19.88
CA LEU A 49 7.62 0.45 -20.76
C LEU A 49 8.22 1.25 -21.93
N GLN A 50 9.22 2.10 -21.68
CA GLN A 50 9.92 2.86 -22.71
C GLN A 50 10.68 1.97 -23.69
N GLU A 51 11.32 0.90 -23.20
CA GLU A 51 12.01 -0.10 -24.01
C GLU A 51 11.05 -1.00 -24.81
N GLY A 52 9.74 -0.86 -24.57
CA GLY A 52 8.71 -1.53 -25.34
C GLY A 52 8.55 -3.02 -25.03
N LYS A 53 9.04 -3.49 -23.88
CA LYS A 53 9.01 -4.92 -23.48
C LYS A 53 7.61 -5.52 -23.57
N GLU A 54 7.52 -6.78 -23.97
CA GLU A 54 6.25 -7.53 -24.02
C GLU A 54 5.89 -8.19 -22.68
N ALA A 55 6.84 -8.24 -21.75
CA ALA A 55 6.69 -8.72 -20.39
C ALA A 55 7.40 -7.78 -19.43
N ILE A 56 6.91 -7.72 -18.19
CA ILE A 56 7.46 -6.89 -17.13
C ILE A 56 8.10 -7.79 -16.08
N GLU A 57 9.38 -7.54 -15.81
CA GLU A 57 10.08 -8.05 -14.64
C GLU A 57 9.70 -7.20 -13.42
N LEU A 58 8.91 -7.78 -12.53
CA LEU A 58 8.30 -7.10 -11.39
C LEU A 58 9.29 -6.85 -10.24
N LYS A 59 10.30 -7.72 -10.07
CA LYS A 59 11.29 -7.65 -8.97
C LYS A 59 10.60 -7.40 -7.62
N GLU A 60 10.97 -6.33 -6.92
CA GLU A 60 10.40 -5.88 -5.65
C GLU A 60 8.86 -5.77 -5.65
N ALA A 61 8.22 -5.39 -6.77
CA ALA A 61 6.75 -5.32 -6.84
C ALA A 61 6.08 -6.70 -6.68
N TYR A 62 6.81 -7.78 -7.00
CA TYR A 62 6.38 -9.16 -6.79
C TYR A 62 6.68 -9.68 -5.39
N HIS A 63 7.27 -8.90 -4.49
CA HIS A 63 7.42 -9.29 -3.08
C HIS A 63 6.69 -8.32 -2.15
N CYS A 64 6.43 -7.09 -2.59
CA CYS A 64 5.73 -6.10 -1.78
C CYS A 64 4.22 -6.39 -1.69
N TRP A 65 3.75 -6.60 -0.46
CA TRP A 65 2.36 -6.86 -0.11
C TRP A 65 1.76 -5.71 0.67
N LYS A 66 0.42 -5.65 0.62
CA LYS A 66 -0.38 -4.93 1.60
C LYS A 66 -1.49 -5.81 2.13
N VAL A 67 -1.66 -5.83 3.44
CA VAL A 67 -2.81 -6.40 4.14
C VAL A 67 -3.75 -5.25 4.44
N VAL A 68 -5.01 -5.37 4.04
CA VAL A 68 -5.95 -4.27 3.87
C VAL A 68 -7.24 -4.55 4.62
N ALA A 69 -7.74 -3.56 5.35
CA ALA A 69 -9.09 -3.50 5.89
C ALA A 69 -9.84 -2.32 5.27
N VAL A 70 -11.11 -2.53 4.89
CA VAL A 70 -12.02 -1.48 4.45
C VAL A 70 -12.98 -1.17 5.59
N LEU A 71 -12.86 0.05 6.10
CA LEU A 71 -13.51 0.53 7.31
C LEU A 71 -14.39 1.73 6.96
N LYS A 72 -15.34 2.05 7.83
CA LYS A 72 -16.33 3.11 7.59
C LYS A 72 -15.67 4.49 7.55
N ASP A 73 -14.84 4.78 8.53
CA ASP A 73 -14.29 6.11 8.75
C ASP A 73 -12.87 6.04 9.36
N LYS A 74 -12.38 7.19 9.79
CA LYS A 74 -11.04 7.31 10.35
C LYS A 74 -11.00 6.78 11.78
N GLU A 75 -12.09 6.94 12.50
CA GLU A 75 -12.28 6.50 13.87
C GLU A 75 -12.14 4.98 13.95
N GLU A 76 -12.83 4.23 13.07
CA GLU A 76 -12.65 2.77 12.99
C GLU A 76 -11.21 2.37 12.65
N CYS A 77 -10.49 3.14 11.81
CA CYS A 77 -9.08 2.87 11.52
C CYS A 77 -8.21 2.99 12.78
N LEU A 78 -8.49 3.99 13.63
CA LEU A 78 -7.76 4.21 14.87
C LEU A 78 -8.08 3.14 15.91
N GLU A 79 -9.35 2.77 16.06
CA GLU A 79 -9.78 1.69 16.96
C GLU A 79 -9.15 0.34 16.57
N VAL A 80 -9.10 0.01 15.27
CA VAL A 80 -8.41 -1.21 14.81
C VAL A 80 -6.92 -1.18 15.12
N LEU A 81 -6.26 -0.02 14.96
CA LEU A 81 -4.85 0.13 15.31
C LEU A 81 -4.62 -0.02 16.82
N GLU A 82 -5.46 0.56 17.66
CA GLU A 82 -5.42 0.40 19.12
C GLU A 82 -5.59 -1.08 19.52
N GLN A 83 -6.59 -1.77 18.95
CA GLN A 83 -6.77 -3.21 19.15
C GLN A 83 -5.53 -4.02 18.74
N TYR A 84 -4.85 -3.62 17.67
CA TYR A 84 -3.62 -4.27 17.23
C TYR A 84 -2.45 -3.99 18.19
N GLU A 85 -2.31 -2.74 18.66
CA GLU A 85 -1.30 -2.36 19.66
C GLU A 85 -1.39 -3.21 20.92
N GLU A 86 -2.60 -3.39 21.44
CA GLU A 86 -2.85 -4.10 22.69
C GLU A 86 -2.60 -5.61 22.58
N ARG A 87 -2.90 -6.20 21.42
CA ARG A 87 -2.99 -7.67 21.28
C ARG A 87 -1.82 -8.30 20.56
N PHE A 88 -1.21 -7.59 19.60
CA PHE A 88 -0.31 -8.21 18.62
C PHE A 88 0.99 -7.44 18.40
N LEU A 89 1.15 -6.22 18.90
CA LEU A 89 2.36 -5.44 18.62
C LEU A 89 3.62 -5.97 19.33
N GLU A 90 3.46 -6.71 20.42
CA GLU A 90 4.60 -7.24 21.16
C GLU A 90 5.43 -8.20 20.29
N GLY A 91 6.74 -7.96 20.20
CA GLY A 91 7.63 -8.76 19.36
C GLY A 91 7.50 -8.48 17.85
N HIS A 92 6.63 -7.57 17.43
CA HIS A 92 6.41 -7.27 16.01
C HIS A 92 6.75 -5.82 15.67
N TYR A 93 7.02 -5.61 14.39
CA TYR A 93 7.28 -4.30 13.80
C TYR A 93 6.32 -4.10 12.65
N VAL A 94 5.51 -3.04 12.71
CA VAL A 94 4.49 -2.76 11.70
C VAL A 94 4.66 -1.39 11.10
N LYS A 95 4.25 -1.26 9.84
CA LYS A 95 4.24 -0.01 9.08
C LYS A 95 3.09 -0.02 8.09
N GLY A 96 2.54 1.14 7.79
CA GLY A 96 1.38 1.20 6.94
C GLY A 96 0.82 2.59 6.74
N LYS A 97 -0.39 2.64 6.21
CA LYS A 97 -1.16 3.87 6.08
C LYS A 97 -2.65 3.61 6.16
N PHE A 98 -3.41 4.63 6.51
CA PHE A 98 -4.86 4.62 6.34
C PHE A 98 -5.37 5.88 5.68
N GLY A 99 -6.52 5.79 5.03
CA GLY A 99 -7.07 6.92 4.28
C GLY A 99 -7.94 6.53 3.10
N SER A 100 -8.12 7.48 2.18
CA SER A 100 -8.82 7.26 0.91
C SER A 100 -8.15 8.05 -0.21
N SER A 101 -8.20 7.56 -1.44
CA SER A 101 -7.79 8.37 -2.61
C SER A 101 -8.81 9.47 -2.97
N GLN A 102 -10.07 9.31 -2.56
CA GLN A 102 -11.15 10.26 -2.83
C GLN A 102 -11.64 10.87 -1.51
N PRO A 103 -11.62 12.21 -1.34
CA PRO A 103 -12.11 12.86 -0.12
C PRO A 103 -13.58 12.51 0.18
N SER A 104 -14.41 12.40 -0.87
CA SER A 104 -15.83 12.05 -0.79
C SER A 104 -16.13 10.57 -0.56
N ALA A 105 -15.11 9.71 -0.45
CA ALA A 105 -15.36 8.29 -0.20
C ALA A 105 -15.98 8.08 1.18
N THR A 106 -17.05 7.29 1.21
CA THR A 106 -17.81 6.89 2.41
C THR A 106 -17.12 5.79 3.22
N SER A 107 -15.96 5.32 2.77
CA SER A 107 -15.13 4.32 3.45
C SER A 107 -13.68 4.78 3.48
N LYS A 108 -12.94 4.35 4.49
CA LYS A 108 -11.48 4.46 4.58
C LYS A 108 -10.85 3.08 4.45
N VAL A 109 -9.60 3.08 4.02
CA VAL A 109 -8.78 1.89 3.87
C VAL A 109 -7.65 1.98 4.88
N LEU A 110 -7.50 0.97 5.73
CA LEU A 110 -6.33 0.75 6.57
C LEU A 110 -5.46 -0.33 5.90
N MET A 111 -4.17 -0.08 5.73
CA MET A 111 -3.26 -1.06 5.14
C MET A 111 -1.92 -1.14 5.84
N PHE A 112 -1.48 -2.37 6.10
CA PHE A 112 -0.15 -2.71 6.58
C PHE A 112 0.71 -3.11 5.38
N HIS A 113 1.94 -2.60 5.31
CA HIS A 113 2.91 -2.94 4.27
C HIS A 113 3.91 -3.97 4.79
N VAL A 114 4.12 -5.01 4.00
CA VAL A 114 4.98 -6.15 4.35
C VAL A 114 5.58 -6.75 3.09
N GLU A 115 6.74 -7.36 3.22
CA GLU A 115 7.49 -7.86 2.06
C GLU A 115 7.68 -9.38 2.07
N GLU A 116 7.45 -10.02 3.22
CA GLU A 116 7.51 -11.47 3.38
C GLU A 116 6.11 -12.11 3.40
N GLU A 117 5.96 -13.24 2.72
CA GLU A 117 4.69 -13.96 2.61
C GLU A 117 4.23 -14.54 3.96
N ALA A 118 5.17 -15.06 4.77
CA ALA A 118 4.85 -15.56 6.11
C ALA A 118 4.32 -14.42 7.01
N GLU A 119 4.95 -13.24 6.93
CA GLU A 119 4.52 -12.08 7.72
C GLU A 119 3.20 -11.50 7.20
N ARG A 120 2.95 -11.51 5.88
CA ARG A 120 1.64 -11.19 5.29
C ARG A 120 0.53 -12.07 5.86
N ASN A 121 0.74 -13.39 5.92
CA ASN A 121 -0.26 -14.32 6.46
C ASN A 121 -0.55 -14.05 7.93
N ARG A 122 0.50 -13.86 8.74
CA ARG A 122 0.37 -13.48 10.14
C ARG A 122 -0.44 -12.19 10.30
N LEU A 123 -0.02 -11.13 9.60
CA LEU A 123 -0.70 -9.83 9.63
C LEU A 123 -2.15 -9.92 9.16
N PHE A 124 -2.46 -10.79 8.20
CA PHE A 124 -3.83 -11.00 7.74
C PHE A 124 -4.73 -11.57 8.84
N GLU A 125 -4.26 -12.61 9.55
CA GLU A 125 -5.00 -13.20 10.66
C GLU A 125 -5.16 -12.23 11.83
N GLU A 126 -4.08 -11.55 12.23
CA GLU A 126 -4.08 -10.57 13.32
C GLU A 126 -5.00 -9.38 13.02
N LEU A 127 -4.90 -8.82 11.80
CA LEU A 127 -5.75 -7.70 11.37
C LEU A 127 -7.21 -8.14 11.31
N HIS A 128 -7.50 -9.32 10.77
CA HIS A 128 -8.85 -9.85 10.73
C HIS A 128 -9.45 -9.98 12.14
N ALA A 129 -8.67 -10.48 13.11
CA ALA A 129 -9.11 -10.59 14.50
C ALA A 129 -9.33 -9.23 15.19
N CYS A 130 -8.64 -8.17 14.78
CA CYS A 130 -8.86 -6.80 15.27
C CYS A 130 -10.10 -6.18 14.60
N VAL A 131 -10.22 -6.30 13.29
CA VAL A 131 -11.33 -5.75 12.50
C VAL A 131 -12.65 -6.35 12.94
N GLN A 132 -12.73 -7.68 13.17
CA GLN A 132 -13.95 -8.32 13.65
C GLN A 132 -14.45 -7.81 15.00
N LYS A 133 -13.58 -7.20 15.82
CA LYS A 133 -13.98 -6.59 17.10
C LYS A 133 -14.57 -5.20 16.93
N VAL A 134 -14.09 -4.45 15.93
CA VAL A 134 -14.50 -3.07 15.65
C VAL A 134 -15.71 -3.04 14.72
N ASN A 135 -15.61 -3.76 13.59
CA ASN A 135 -16.64 -3.81 12.55
C ASN A 135 -16.70 -5.23 11.94
N PRO A 136 -17.66 -6.08 12.37
CA PRO A 136 -17.80 -7.44 11.86
C PRO A 136 -18.14 -7.54 10.36
N GLU A 137 -18.66 -6.48 9.76
CA GLU A 137 -19.03 -6.43 8.34
C GLU A 137 -17.89 -5.92 7.45
N ALA A 138 -16.83 -5.39 8.05
CA ALA A 138 -15.69 -4.86 7.33
C ALA A 138 -14.92 -5.96 6.57
N LYS A 139 -14.43 -5.60 5.39
CA LYS A 139 -13.69 -6.52 4.53
C LYS A 139 -12.21 -6.46 4.84
N VAL A 140 -11.60 -7.62 5.04
CA VAL A 140 -10.14 -7.79 5.16
C VAL A 140 -9.63 -8.66 4.02
N PHE A 141 -8.55 -8.24 3.38
CA PHE A 141 -7.90 -8.97 2.29
C PHE A 141 -6.43 -8.57 2.18
N TYR A 142 -5.66 -9.27 1.34
CA TYR A 142 -4.32 -8.84 0.97
C TYR A 142 -4.18 -8.79 -0.55
N GLN A 143 -3.22 -8.01 -1.01
CA GLN A 143 -2.84 -7.94 -2.42
C GLN A 143 -1.42 -7.43 -2.59
N ARG A 144 -0.88 -7.49 -3.81
CA ARG A 144 0.38 -6.79 -4.13
C ARG A 144 0.25 -5.30 -3.85
N ALA A 145 1.26 -4.70 -3.21
CA ALA A 145 1.19 -3.31 -2.76
C ALA A 145 0.89 -2.36 -3.93
N CYS A 146 1.58 -2.57 -5.05
CA CYS A 146 1.45 -1.80 -6.27
C CYS A 146 0.39 -2.36 -7.25
N ALA A 147 -0.47 -3.29 -6.86
CA ALA A 147 -1.50 -3.90 -7.72
C ALA A 147 -2.19 -2.87 -8.64
N ASN A 148 -2.68 -1.77 -8.06
CA ASN A 148 -3.39 -0.71 -8.79
C ASN A 148 -2.55 0.00 -9.88
N LEU A 149 -1.23 0.05 -9.76
CA LEU A 149 -0.35 0.68 -10.77
C LEU A 149 -0.22 -0.21 -12.01
N TYR A 150 -0.17 -1.53 -11.81
CA TYR A 150 0.07 -2.49 -12.87
C TYR A 150 -1.23 -3.11 -13.42
N TYR A 151 -2.35 -2.98 -12.72
CA TYR A 151 -3.60 -3.69 -13.04
C TYR A 151 -4.05 -3.48 -14.49
N ASP A 152 -4.08 -2.24 -14.97
CA ASP A 152 -4.53 -1.94 -16.34
C ASP A 152 -3.60 -2.51 -17.42
N LEU A 153 -2.35 -2.84 -17.06
CA LEU A 153 -1.32 -3.37 -17.95
C LEU A 153 -1.23 -4.91 -17.89
N LEU A 154 -1.24 -5.48 -16.68
CA LEU A 154 -0.95 -6.90 -16.39
C LEU A 154 -2.19 -7.71 -15.94
N GLY A 155 -3.29 -7.03 -15.62
CA GLY A 155 -4.49 -7.64 -15.06
C GLY A 155 -4.34 -8.02 -13.58
N ASP A 156 -5.16 -8.98 -13.15
CA ASP A 156 -5.23 -9.43 -11.76
C ASP A 156 -3.87 -9.89 -11.21
N TRP A 157 -3.52 -9.41 -10.02
CA TRP A 157 -2.24 -9.71 -9.37
C TRP A 157 -2.07 -11.17 -8.99
N ARG A 158 -3.18 -11.92 -8.85
CA ARG A 158 -3.17 -13.34 -8.53
C ARG A 158 -2.57 -14.19 -9.65
N ASP A 159 -2.57 -13.69 -10.88
CA ASP A 159 -1.98 -14.36 -12.04
C ASP A 159 -0.52 -13.97 -12.30
N TRP A 160 0.02 -13.03 -11.52
CA TRP A 160 1.36 -12.50 -11.77
C TRP A 160 2.43 -13.54 -11.41
N LYS A 161 3.55 -13.45 -12.14
CA LYS A 161 4.82 -14.11 -11.86
C LYS A 161 5.92 -13.06 -11.79
N GLU A 162 7.11 -13.43 -11.32
CA GLU A 162 8.26 -12.50 -11.31
C GLU A 162 8.48 -11.81 -12.66
N VAL A 163 8.29 -12.55 -13.75
CA VAL A 163 8.17 -12.02 -15.12
C VAL A 163 6.75 -12.25 -15.62
N THR A 164 5.98 -11.16 -15.80
CA THR A 164 4.57 -11.20 -16.19
C THR A 164 4.35 -10.62 -17.58
N LYS A 165 3.70 -11.38 -18.46
CA LYS A 165 3.36 -10.92 -19.82
C LYS A 165 2.35 -9.76 -19.76
N ILE A 166 2.54 -8.75 -20.59
CA ILE A 166 1.59 -7.65 -20.75
C ILE A 166 0.30 -8.19 -21.37
N LYS A 167 -0.83 -7.96 -20.69
CA LYS A 167 -2.17 -8.33 -21.18
C LYS A 167 -2.80 -7.22 -22.01
N ASN A 168 -2.47 -5.96 -21.72
CA ASN A 168 -3.03 -4.80 -22.41
C ASN A 168 -1.93 -3.81 -22.82
N PRO A 169 -1.27 -4.01 -23.98
CA PRO A 169 -0.20 -3.12 -24.43
C PRO A 169 -0.70 -1.71 -24.81
N ALA A 170 -1.98 -1.54 -25.12
CA ALA A 170 -2.55 -0.25 -25.56
C ALA A 170 -2.49 0.82 -24.47
N ILE A 171 -2.44 0.44 -23.18
CA ILE A 171 -2.38 1.39 -22.06
C ILE A 171 -0.98 2.00 -21.86
N ARG A 172 0.05 1.47 -22.54
CA ARG A 172 1.45 1.83 -22.33
C ARG A 172 1.71 3.34 -22.41
N PRO A 173 1.25 4.10 -23.43
CA PRO A 173 1.52 5.54 -23.50
C PRO A 173 0.94 6.30 -22.30
N MET A 174 -0.29 5.98 -21.91
CA MET A 174 -0.95 6.60 -20.75
C MET A 174 -0.20 6.28 -19.45
N LEU A 175 0.26 5.04 -19.28
CA LEU A 175 0.96 4.62 -18.07
C LEU A 175 2.36 5.25 -17.96
N ILE A 176 3.07 5.41 -19.08
CA ILE A 176 4.34 6.15 -19.16
C ILE A 176 4.14 7.59 -18.65
N GLU A 177 3.15 8.31 -19.19
CA GLU A 177 2.87 9.69 -18.77
C GLU A 177 2.48 9.79 -17.30
N ARG A 178 1.62 8.87 -16.82
CA ARG A 178 1.24 8.81 -15.42
C ARG A 178 2.46 8.59 -14.50
N ILE A 179 3.35 7.67 -14.85
CA ILE A 179 4.55 7.38 -14.06
C ILE A 179 5.54 8.55 -14.12
N LYS A 180 5.70 9.19 -15.29
CA LYS A 180 6.53 10.38 -15.44
C LYS A 180 6.09 11.50 -14.48
N LYS A 181 4.79 11.81 -14.43
CA LYS A 181 4.23 12.79 -13.48
C LYS A 181 4.49 12.40 -12.02
N LEU A 182 4.34 11.11 -11.69
CA LEU A 182 4.61 10.59 -10.34
C LEU A 182 6.07 10.72 -9.92
N LEU A 183 7.02 10.42 -10.81
CA LEU A 183 8.45 10.43 -10.51
C LEU A 183 9.06 11.83 -10.51
N TYR A 184 8.61 12.71 -11.41
CA TYR A 184 9.24 14.01 -11.65
C TYR A 184 8.40 15.20 -11.17
N TRP A 185 7.27 14.95 -10.51
CA TRP A 185 6.35 15.97 -10.00
C TRP A 185 5.94 17.02 -11.04
N GLU A 186 5.75 16.60 -12.29
CA GLU A 186 5.13 17.46 -13.31
C GLU A 186 3.65 17.67 -12.94
N LYS A 187 3.27 18.91 -12.63
CA LYS A 187 1.87 19.27 -12.38
C LYS A 187 1.04 18.98 -13.62
N GLU A 188 -0.20 18.54 -13.42
CA GLU A 188 -1.21 18.52 -14.50
C GLU A 188 -1.30 19.95 -15.07
N GLY A 189 -0.99 20.07 -16.37
CA GLY A 189 -1.22 21.29 -17.13
C GLY A 189 -2.68 21.46 -17.50
#